data_AF-A0A3L7U6A6-F1
#
_entry.id   AF-A0A3L7U6A6-F1
#
_cell.length_a   1.000
_cell.length_b   1.000
_cell.length_c   1.000
_cell.angle_alpha   90.00
_cell.angle_beta   90.00
_cell.angle_gamma   90.00
#
_symmetry.space_group_name_H-M   'P 1'
#
loop_
_entity.id
_entity.type
_entity.pdbx_description
1 polymer ?
#
loop_
_entity_poly.entity_id
_entity_poly.type
_entity_poly.pdbx_seq_one_letter_code
_entity_poly.pdbx_strand_id
1 'polypeptide(L)'
;MKSAAAVILATFMLFTLPAQAQYARADPYETAVTQIRKAMSPNSNGVQHFRWVSLRLLADPAMNPLFEYLTTHSDVALRIDGFMGVALVSAEKSIDAARVNQLKDPSLRTLLLTEALGLELIKPVALNEFLQSSDLPNYERTLLVAELNRQGQPWDPSLLASAPADDGAEVAGLACMLLLERGDQNAWKNLQVKIKSLPEPDQAELLRQLSNAARQYRIVAAVEPLLEITKDSTGADRMAAITTAMALSPKVVGRAALLERIKSDRSQKNLAQMGLLMLSSQEGFQADDFAQLRNGDPLLEAMATAGVAMRTANADPLVALLGLLENGNRYTTEYVLSITPTLPPALAKQLLLTLLKRLTQAKGIRNEDQISALLAVQQLLRMPQAHEELLNLTLQNINNNLELLETIMSVVGDSSNQEAAQFARMIRTKLPRHGDSLALLALAKASTPLTAAEVQELGSIASGGGNVDDLSQIQAAWLYLKYCKRENDAISQLTR
;
A
#
# COMPACT_ATOMS: atom_id res chain seq x y z
N MET A 1 39.01 37.20 70.45
CA MET A 1 38.43 37.62 69.16
C MET A 1 36.92 37.45 69.22
N LYS A 2 36.21 38.60 69.19
CA LYS A 2 34.83 38.88 68.74
C LYS A 2 33.77 37.76 68.83
N SER A 3 32.82 37.85 69.78
CA SER A 3 31.41 38.33 69.60
C SER A 3 30.48 37.22 69.04
N ALA A 4 29.63 36.56 69.85
CA ALA A 4 28.32 36.97 70.39
C ALA A 4 27.17 37.09 69.36
N ALA A 5 26.14 36.24 69.50
CA ALA A 5 24.68 36.40 69.22
C ALA A 5 24.08 35.02 68.82
N ALA A 6 23.24 34.31 69.58
CA ALA A 6 21.95 34.62 70.21
C ALA A 6 20.73 34.62 69.23
N VAL A 7 19.97 33.51 69.27
CA VAL A 7 18.49 33.38 69.33
C VAL A 7 17.67 33.54 68.02
N ILE A 8 16.57 32.77 67.96
CA ILE A 8 15.30 32.92 67.19
C ILE A 8 15.38 32.37 65.74
N LEU A 9 14.92 31.16 65.41
CA LEU A 9 13.53 30.63 65.43
C LEU A 9 12.44 31.67 65.11
N ALA A 10 12.53 32.31 63.94
CA ALA A 10 11.41 33.04 63.35
C ALA A 10 11.46 32.96 61.81
N THR A 11 10.48 32.24 61.26
CA THR A 11 9.68 32.72 60.14
C THR A 11 10.43 33.11 58.86
N PHE A 12 11.02 32.13 58.16
CA PHE A 12 11.00 32.16 56.69
C PHE A 12 9.80 31.37 56.21
N MET A 13 8.63 32.01 56.29
CA MET A 13 7.57 31.84 55.29
C MET A 13 8.16 32.27 53.94
N LEU A 14 8.96 31.40 53.33
CA LEU A 14 9.11 31.41 51.88
C LEU A 14 7.76 30.95 51.36
N PHE A 15 6.95 31.94 50.98
CA PHE A 15 5.90 31.77 49.99
C PHE A 15 6.52 31.06 48.79
N THR A 16 6.46 29.73 48.77
CA THR A 16 6.45 28.99 47.53
C THR A 16 5.13 29.34 46.86
N LEU A 17 5.12 30.46 46.15
CA LEU A 17 4.20 30.62 45.03
C LEU A 17 4.30 29.29 44.27
N PRO A 18 3.20 28.54 44.09
CA PRO A 18 3.26 27.46 43.14
C PRO A 18 3.65 28.13 41.83
N ALA A 19 4.86 27.83 41.36
CA ALA A 19 5.23 28.10 39.98
C ALA A 19 4.32 27.20 39.15
N GLN A 20 3.06 27.63 38.99
CA GLN A 20 2.29 27.30 37.83
C GLN A 20 3.12 27.84 36.68
N ALA A 21 3.92 26.97 36.07
CA ALA A 21 4.35 27.19 34.71
C ALA A 21 3.05 27.24 33.89
N GLN A 22 2.43 28.42 33.84
CA GLN A 22 1.48 28.81 32.82
C GLN A 22 2.30 28.95 31.53
N TYR A 23 2.73 27.81 30.98
CA TYR A 23 2.82 27.73 29.54
C TYR A 23 1.40 28.02 29.06
N ALA A 24 1.17 29.23 28.56
CA ALA A 24 -0.06 29.55 27.86
C ALA A 24 -0.28 28.41 26.87
N ARG A 25 -1.38 27.68 27.02
CA ARG A 25 -1.71 26.55 26.16
C ARG A 25 -1.65 27.09 24.74
N ALA A 26 -0.68 26.62 23.95
CA ALA A 26 -0.45 27.13 22.61
C ALA A 26 -1.77 27.10 21.83
N ASP A 27 -2.08 28.19 21.14
CA ASP A 27 -3.31 28.28 20.36
C ASP A 27 -3.37 27.09 19.38
N PRO A 28 -4.42 26.24 19.43
CA PRO A 28 -4.53 25.08 18.55
C PRO A 28 -4.49 25.47 17.07
N TYR A 29 -4.99 26.65 16.70
CA TYR A 29 -4.90 27.15 15.33
C TYR A 29 -3.44 27.43 14.91
N GLU A 30 -2.71 28.25 15.66
CA GLU A 30 -1.29 28.53 15.37
C GLU A 30 -0.45 27.25 15.37
N THR A 31 -0.78 26.30 16.24
CA THR A 31 -0.07 25.02 16.28
C THR A 31 -0.35 24.19 15.04
N ALA A 32 -1.61 24.09 14.60
CA ALA A 32 -1.98 23.37 13.38
C ALA A 32 -1.30 23.97 12.14
N VAL A 33 -1.31 25.31 12.00
CA VAL A 33 -0.58 26.01 10.94
C VAL A 33 0.92 25.70 11.01
N THR A 34 1.51 25.74 12.21
CA THR A 34 2.93 25.43 12.40
C THR A 34 3.27 23.99 11.99
N GLN A 35 2.39 23.02 12.25
CA GLN A 35 2.63 21.63 11.83
C GLN A 35 2.64 21.48 10.32
N ILE A 36 1.71 22.13 9.60
CA ILE A 36 1.71 22.11 8.13
C ILE A 36 2.93 22.86 7.58
N ARG A 37 3.30 24.00 8.16
CA ARG A 37 4.50 24.76 7.78
C ARG A 37 5.79 23.93 7.89
N LYS A 38 5.90 23.08 8.92
CA LYS A 38 7.04 22.16 9.07
C LYS A 38 7.13 21.11 7.95
N ALA A 39 6.04 20.78 7.27
CA ALA A 39 6.07 19.91 6.09
C ALA A 39 6.47 20.67 4.82
N MET A 40 6.22 21.98 4.76
CA MET A 40 6.60 22.85 3.64
C MET A 40 8.08 23.22 3.61
N SER A 41 8.83 22.88 4.66
CA SER A 41 10.26 23.21 4.77
C SER A 41 11.11 21.98 4.44
N PRO A 42 12.09 22.08 3.52
CA PRO A 42 13.01 20.98 3.24
C PRO A 42 13.73 20.51 4.51
N ASN A 43 13.88 19.19 4.65
CA ASN A 43 14.66 18.58 5.72
C ASN A 43 15.60 17.53 5.11
N SER A 44 16.84 17.47 5.59
CA SER A 44 17.87 16.54 5.10
C SER A 44 17.54 15.07 5.39
N ASN A 45 16.64 14.80 6.34
CA ASN A 45 16.20 13.45 6.68
C ASN A 45 14.96 12.96 5.88
N GLY A 46 14.42 13.77 4.97
CA GLY A 46 13.28 13.40 4.11
C GLY A 46 11.92 13.32 4.82
N VAL A 47 11.81 13.68 6.10
CA VAL A 47 10.55 13.60 6.89
C VAL A 47 9.41 14.41 6.26
N GLN A 48 9.73 15.49 5.54
CA GLN A 48 8.76 16.29 4.80
C GLN A 48 7.96 15.47 3.78
N HIS A 49 8.60 14.50 3.12
CA HIS A 49 7.93 13.68 2.11
C HIS A 49 6.85 12.80 2.74
N PHE A 50 7.15 12.13 3.85
CA PHE A 50 6.16 11.30 4.56
C PHE A 50 4.97 12.13 5.08
N ARG A 51 5.22 13.35 5.52
CA ARG A 51 4.16 14.29 5.93
C ARG A 51 3.25 14.65 4.76
N TRP A 52 3.80 14.91 3.58
CA TRP A 52 3.01 15.18 2.38
C TRP A 52 2.28 13.96 1.86
N VAL A 53 2.89 12.77 1.87
CA VAL A 53 2.19 11.51 1.60
C VAL A 53 0.98 11.38 2.53
N SER A 54 1.16 11.60 3.84
CA SER A 54 0.08 11.54 4.82
C SER A 54 -1.05 12.54 4.56
N LEU A 55 -0.73 13.78 4.21
CA LEU A 55 -1.74 14.77 3.81
C LEU A 55 -2.45 14.37 2.51
N ARG A 56 -1.70 13.93 1.48
CA ARG A 56 -2.26 13.47 0.20
C ARG A 56 -3.26 12.32 0.38
N LEU A 57 -3.06 11.43 1.36
CA LEU A 57 -3.99 10.34 1.69
C LEU A 57 -5.37 10.82 2.17
N LEU A 58 -5.51 12.06 2.64
CA LEU A 58 -6.82 12.64 2.98
C LEU A 58 -7.66 12.95 1.73
N ALA A 59 -7.02 13.10 0.56
CA ALA A 59 -7.65 13.41 -0.72
C ALA A 59 -8.64 14.59 -0.66
N ASP A 60 -8.32 15.63 0.13
CA ASP A 60 -9.20 16.77 0.35
C ASP A 60 -8.98 17.87 -0.71
N PRO A 61 -9.98 18.20 -1.54
CA PRO A 61 -9.85 19.24 -2.56
C PRO A 61 -9.51 20.62 -2.02
N ALA A 62 -9.85 20.91 -0.75
CA ALA A 62 -9.49 22.17 -0.12
C ALA A 62 -7.97 22.37 0.05
N MET A 63 -7.16 21.31 -0.06
CA MET A 63 -5.69 21.40 -0.05
C MET A 63 -5.08 21.80 -1.41
N ASN A 64 -5.86 21.85 -2.50
CA ASN A 64 -5.31 22.14 -3.84
C ASN A 64 -4.40 23.40 -3.88
N PRO A 65 -4.74 24.53 -3.23
CA PRO A 65 -3.86 25.69 -3.21
C PRO A 65 -2.48 25.44 -2.58
N LEU A 66 -2.39 24.55 -1.58
CA LEU A 66 -1.11 24.16 -0.99
C LEU A 66 -0.29 23.33 -1.97
N PHE A 67 -0.90 22.36 -2.64
CA PHE A 67 -0.22 21.53 -3.64
C PHE A 67 0.25 22.37 -4.84
N GLU A 68 -0.57 23.31 -5.29
CA GLU A 68 -0.21 24.27 -6.33
C GLU A 68 1.03 25.10 -5.94
N TYR A 69 1.07 25.62 -4.71
CA TYR A 69 2.23 26.33 -4.21
C TYR A 69 3.50 25.46 -4.27
N LEU A 70 3.42 24.20 -3.83
CA LEU A 70 4.57 23.29 -3.81
C LEU A 70 5.14 22.98 -5.20
N THR A 71 4.32 23.00 -6.27
CA THR A 71 4.81 22.71 -7.64
C THR A 71 5.90 23.69 -8.11
N THR A 72 5.91 24.90 -7.53
CA THR A 72 6.87 25.98 -7.82
C THR A 72 8.02 26.07 -6.82
N HIS A 73 8.04 25.20 -5.81
CA HIS A 73 9.07 25.20 -4.78
C HIS A 73 10.46 24.89 -5.38
N SER A 74 11.54 25.33 -4.76
CA SER A 74 12.91 25.08 -5.27
C SER A 74 13.39 23.63 -5.02
N ASP A 75 12.95 23.05 -3.90
CA ASP A 75 13.21 21.65 -3.54
C ASP A 75 12.45 20.65 -4.41
N VAL A 76 13.18 19.70 -5.01
CA VAL A 76 12.64 18.70 -5.96
C VAL A 76 11.60 17.79 -5.32
N ALA A 77 11.83 17.31 -4.09
CA ALA A 77 10.89 16.39 -3.43
C ALA A 77 9.55 17.08 -3.15
N LEU A 78 9.59 18.32 -2.66
CA LEU A 78 8.38 19.12 -2.45
C LEU A 78 7.63 19.40 -3.77
N ARG A 79 8.35 19.66 -4.87
CA ARG A 79 7.70 19.80 -6.19
C ARG A 79 6.97 18.54 -6.61
N ILE A 80 7.59 17.38 -6.46
CA ILE A 80 6.97 16.08 -6.77
C ILE A 80 5.71 15.88 -5.92
N ASP A 81 5.79 16.13 -4.61
CA ASP A 81 4.62 16.07 -3.71
C ASP A 81 3.51 17.04 -4.14
N GLY A 82 3.86 18.23 -4.63
CA GLY A 82 2.93 19.20 -5.21
C GLY A 82 2.21 18.65 -6.45
N PHE A 83 2.95 18.16 -7.45
CA PHE A 83 2.37 17.59 -8.66
C PHE A 83 1.46 16.38 -8.37
N MET A 84 1.91 15.48 -7.50
CA MET A 84 1.10 14.32 -7.11
C MET A 84 -0.13 14.74 -6.30
N GLY A 85 0.01 15.76 -5.44
CA GLY A 85 -1.09 16.31 -4.65
C GLY A 85 -2.19 16.92 -5.54
N VAL A 86 -1.81 17.78 -6.49
CA VAL A 86 -2.75 18.34 -7.49
C VAL A 86 -3.44 17.21 -8.27
N ALA A 87 -2.69 16.21 -8.71
CA ALA A 87 -3.24 15.07 -9.43
C ALA A 87 -4.22 14.24 -8.59
N LEU A 88 -4.00 14.08 -7.28
CA LEU A 88 -4.87 13.29 -6.41
C LEU A 88 -6.19 13.97 -6.07
N VAL A 89 -6.19 15.30 -6.02
CA VAL A 89 -7.38 16.11 -5.70
C VAL A 89 -8.12 16.63 -6.92
N SER A 90 -7.57 16.43 -8.13
CA SER A 90 -8.27 16.74 -9.39
C SER A 90 -9.44 15.79 -9.62
N ALA A 91 -10.42 16.24 -10.41
CA ALA A 91 -11.60 15.44 -10.72
C ALA A 91 -11.23 14.16 -11.50
N GLU A 92 -10.23 14.27 -12.39
CA GLU A 92 -9.74 13.21 -13.25
C GLU A 92 -8.82 12.22 -12.52
N LYS A 93 -8.34 12.58 -11.31
CA LYS A 93 -7.31 11.85 -10.57
C LYS A 93 -6.09 11.51 -11.44
N SER A 94 -5.67 12.51 -12.21
CA SER A 94 -4.62 12.39 -13.22
C SER A 94 -3.65 13.55 -13.13
N ILE A 95 -2.40 13.30 -13.49
CA ILE A 95 -1.39 14.32 -13.72
C ILE A 95 -1.75 15.15 -14.96
N ASP A 96 -1.44 16.44 -14.91
CA ASP A 96 -1.57 17.37 -16.03
C ASP A 96 -0.33 17.23 -16.93
N ALA A 97 -0.51 16.59 -18.09
CA ALA A 97 0.57 16.32 -19.03
C ALA A 97 1.11 17.60 -19.68
N ALA A 98 0.25 18.57 -19.99
CA ALA A 98 0.66 19.85 -20.55
C ALA A 98 1.62 20.58 -19.59
N ARG A 99 1.31 20.59 -18.29
CA ARG A 99 2.16 21.21 -17.27
C ARG A 99 3.50 20.49 -17.10
N VAL A 100 3.48 19.16 -17.12
CA VAL A 100 4.71 18.35 -17.00
C VAL A 100 5.60 18.49 -18.24
N ASN A 101 5.02 18.55 -19.44
CA ASN A 101 5.76 18.75 -20.69
C ASN A 101 6.43 20.13 -20.79
N GLN A 102 5.96 21.12 -20.03
CA GLN A 102 6.59 22.44 -19.95
C GLN A 102 7.81 22.49 -19.02
N LEU A 103 8.11 21.41 -18.30
CA LEU A 103 9.27 21.36 -17.42
C LEU A 103 10.57 21.36 -18.22
N LYS A 104 11.46 22.29 -17.87
CA LYS A 104 12.78 22.42 -18.50
C LYS A 104 13.82 21.42 -17.98
N ASP A 105 13.52 20.75 -16.87
CA ASP A 105 14.41 19.78 -16.24
C ASP A 105 13.97 18.35 -16.60
N PRO A 106 14.69 17.66 -17.50
CA PRO A 106 14.34 16.31 -17.91
C PRO A 106 14.37 15.31 -16.75
N SER A 107 15.30 15.48 -15.79
CA SER A 107 15.41 14.56 -14.65
C SER A 107 14.18 14.61 -13.76
N LEU A 108 13.67 15.82 -13.51
CA LEU A 108 12.42 16.00 -12.78
C LEU A 108 11.23 15.40 -13.52
N ARG A 109 11.16 15.58 -14.85
CA ARG A 109 10.11 14.96 -15.67
C ARG A 109 10.13 13.44 -15.54
N THR A 110 11.30 12.81 -15.64
CA THR A 110 11.45 11.35 -15.47
C THR A 110 10.96 10.89 -14.10
N LEU A 111 11.34 11.61 -13.02
CA LEU A 111 10.91 11.29 -11.66
C LEU A 111 9.39 11.41 -11.51
N LEU A 112 8.79 12.50 -12.01
CA LEU A 112 7.34 12.72 -11.98
C LEU A 112 6.56 11.63 -12.72
N LEU A 113 7.02 11.24 -13.90
CA LEU A 113 6.38 10.17 -14.68
C LEU A 113 6.47 8.83 -13.94
N THR A 114 7.64 8.51 -13.38
CA THR A 114 7.84 7.25 -12.63
C THR A 114 6.95 7.19 -11.39
N GLU A 115 6.91 8.27 -10.61
CA GLU A 115 6.06 8.37 -9.41
C GLU A 115 4.56 8.34 -9.77
N ALA A 116 4.15 9.07 -10.81
CA ALA A 116 2.76 9.08 -11.25
C ALA A 116 2.32 7.71 -11.79
N LEU A 117 3.20 6.97 -12.49
CA LEU A 117 2.93 5.59 -12.89
C LEU A 117 2.76 4.68 -11.67
N GLY A 118 3.65 4.79 -10.68
CA GLY A 118 3.57 4.02 -9.44
C GLY A 118 2.28 4.26 -8.64
N LEU A 119 1.75 5.48 -8.68
CA LEU A 119 0.49 5.88 -8.04
C LEU A 119 -0.74 5.73 -8.95
N GLU A 120 -0.58 5.20 -10.17
CA GLU A 120 -1.63 5.09 -11.20
C GLU A 120 -2.34 6.41 -11.54
N LEU A 121 -1.61 7.53 -11.48
CA LEU A 121 -2.07 8.90 -11.75
C LEU A 121 -1.86 9.35 -13.20
N ILE A 122 -1.56 8.44 -14.13
CA ILE A 122 -1.50 8.79 -15.56
C ILE A 122 -2.66 8.08 -16.28
N LYS A 123 -3.71 8.84 -16.60
CA LYS A 123 -4.90 8.32 -17.31
C LYS A 123 -4.72 8.40 -18.84
N PRO A 124 -5.59 7.74 -19.63
CA PRO A 124 -5.41 7.63 -21.09
C PRO A 124 -5.21 8.96 -21.83
N VAL A 125 -5.90 10.02 -21.40
CA VAL A 125 -5.75 11.37 -22.00
C VAL A 125 -4.33 11.89 -21.81
N ALA A 126 -3.83 11.90 -20.57
CA ALA A 126 -2.48 12.33 -20.25
C ALA A 126 -1.41 11.46 -20.94
N LEU A 127 -1.62 10.14 -21.02
CA LEU A 127 -0.71 9.22 -21.74
C LEU A 127 -0.54 9.63 -23.20
N ASN A 128 -1.65 9.88 -23.89
CA ASN A 128 -1.60 10.29 -25.30
C ASN A 128 -0.94 11.66 -25.48
N GLU A 129 -1.17 12.61 -24.57
CA GLU A 129 -0.50 13.92 -24.60
C GLU A 129 1.02 13.80 -24.36
N PHE A 130 1.47 12.95 -23.43
CA PHE A 130 2.90 12.71 -23.23
C PHE A 130 3.56 12.11 -24.46
N LEU A 131 2.90 11.16 -25.12
CA LEU A 131 3.42 10.47 -26.30
C LEU A 131 3.49 11.36 -27.56
N GLN A 132 2.84 12.52 -27.55
CA GLN A 132 2.99 13.53 -28.61
C GLN A 132 4.30 14.33 -28.48
N SER A 133 5.00 14.25 -27.35
CA SER A 133 6.26 14.98 -27.18
C SER A 133 7.39 14.38 -28.01
N SER A 134 8.03 15.20 -28.83
CA SER A 134 9.10 14.77 -29.74
C SER A 134 10.42 14.43 -29.01
N ASP A 135 10.62 14.95 -27.80
CA ASP A 135 11.86 14.86 -27.02
C ASP A 135 11.82 13.76 -25.93
N LEU A 136 10.87 12.83 -26.03
CA LEU A 136 10.68 11.77 -25.05
C LEU A 136 11.75 10.67 -25.21
N PRO A 137 12.59 10.39 -24.19
CA PRO A 137 13.56 9.30 -24.23
C PRO A 137 12.88 7.92 -24.37
N ASN A 138 13.61 6.94 -24.92
CA ASN A 138 13.12 5.57 -25.08
C ASN A 138 12.59 4.97 -23.75
N TYR A 139 13.25 5.25 -22.63
CA TYR A 139 12.81 4.81 -21.30
C TYR A 139 11.39 5.30 -20.98
N GLU A 140 11.18 6.63 -21.00
CA GLU A 140 9.87 7.24 -20.71
C GLU A 140 8.81 6.78 -21.71
N ARG A 141 9.16 6.76 -23.00
CA ARG A 141 8.25 6.34 -24.08
C ARG A 141 7.79 4.89 -23.91
N THR A 142 8.73 3.98 -23.64
CA THR A 142 8.43 2.56 -23.48
C THR A 142 7.52 2.33 -22.27
N LEU A 143 7.76 3.02 -21.14
CA LEU A 143 6.90 2.92 -19.96
C LEU A 143 5.49 3.46 -20.20
N LEU A 144 5.34 4.59 -20.90
CA LEU A 144 4.03 5.16 -21.21
C LEU A 144 3.24 4.28 -22.19
N VAL A 145 3.88 3.68 -23.18
CA VAL A 145 3.24 2.68 -24.07
C VAL A 145 2.87 1.42 -23.30
N ALA A 146 3.73 0.95 -22.39
CA ALA A 146 3.43 -0.18 -21.52
C ALA A 146 2.20 0.10 -20.64
N GLU A 147 2.07 1.32 -20.14
CA GLU A 147 0.92 1.73 -19.35
C GLU A 147 -0.37 1.83 -20.19
N LEU A 148 -0.31 2.33 -21.43
CA LEU A 148 -1.45 2.25 -22.36
C LEU A 148 -1.89 0.79 -22.56
N ASN A 149 -0.92 -0.12 -22.75
CA ASN A 149 -1.20 -1.55 -22.88
C ASN A 149 -1.90 -2.11 -21.63
N ARG A 150 -1.38 -1.79 -20.43
CA ARG A 150 -1.96 -2.22 -19.15
C ARG A 150 -3.42 -1.75 -18.99
N GLN A 151 -3.70 -0.53 -19.42
CA GLN A 151 -5.04 0.09 -19.40
C GLN A 151 -5.94 -0.37 -20.57
N GLY A 152 -5.49 -1.30 -21.41
CA GLY A 152 -6.25 -1.85 -22.54
C GLY A 152 -6.49 -0.83 -23.66
N GLN A 153 -5.68 0.22 -23.73
CA GLN A 153 -5.80 1.27 -24.73
C GLN A 153 -5.05 0.91 -26.02
N PRO A 154 -5.55 1.32 -27.19
CA PRO A 154 -4.84 1.15 -28.45
C PRO A 154 -3.57 2.01 -28.47
N TRP A 155 -2.54 1.53 -29.16
CA TRP A 155 -1.27 2.25 -29.36
C TRP A 155 -0.58 1.78 -30.64
N ASP A 156 0.17 2.67 -31.29
CA ASP A 156 0.86 2.43 -32.56
C ASP A 156 2.26 1.82 -32.34
N PRO A 157 2.61 0.67 -32.97
CA PRO A 157 3.96 0.11 -32.98
C PRO A 157 5.08 1.10 -33.33
N SER A 158 4.79 2.10 -34.16
CA SER A 158 5.78 3.10 -34.58
C SER A 158 6.35 3.92 -33.41
N LEU A 159 5.60 4.04 -32.31
CA LEU A 159 6.06 4.71 -31.08
C LEU A 159 7.30 4.04 -30.49
N LEU A 160 7.50 2.74 -30.74
CA LEU A 160 8.63 1.99 -30.17
C LEU A 160 9.74 1.70 -31.19
N ALA A 161 9.74 2.33 -32.38
CA ALA A 161 10.66 1.97 -33.46
C ALA A 161 12.16 1.96 -33.07
N SER A 162 12.60 2.88 -32.20
CA SER A 162 13.99 2.98 -31.74
C SER A 162 14.29 2.21 -30.44
N ALA A 163 13.27 1.79 -29.70
CA ALA A 163 13.42 1.25 -28.35
C ALA A 163 14.05 -0.16 -28.30
N PRO A 164 13.81 -1.08 -29.26
CA PRO A 164 14.49 -2.39 -29.30
C PRO A 164 16.02 -2.33 -29.38
N ALA A 165 16.57 -1.21 -29.89
CA ALA A 165 18.00 -1.00 -30.01
C ALA A 165 18.60 -0.24 -28.82
N ASP A 166 17.83 0.01 -27.76
CA ASP A 166 18.30 0.74 -26.58
C ASP A 166 19.45 0.00 -25.86
N ASP A 167 20.37 0.77 -25.30
CA ASP A 167 21.50 0.25 -24.54
C ASP A 167 21.02 -0.45 -23.26
N GLY A 168 19.97 0.07 -22.62
CA GLY A 168 19.29 -0.56 -21.49
C GLY A 168 18.57 -1.82 -21.91
N ALA A 169 19.05 -2.98 -21.46
CA ALA A 169 18.49 -4.28 -21.84
C ALA A 169 17.04 -4.46 -21.38
N GLU A 170 16.68 -3.83 -20.26
CA GLU A 170 15.33 -3.81 -19.69
C GLU A 170 14.36 -3.01 -20.57
N VAL A 171 14.81 -1.84 -21.06
CA VAL A 171 14.01 -0.98 -21.95
C VAL A 171 13.82 -1.66 -23.30
N ALA A 172 14.90 -2.14 -23.89
CA ALA A 172 14.85 -2.90 -25.13
C ALA A 172 13.97 -4.16 -24.99
N GLY A 173 14.09 -4.88 -23.87
CA GLY A 173 13.32 -6.07 -23.61
C GLY A 173 11.82 -5.79 -23.46
N LEU A 174 11.44 -4.78 -22.68
CA LEU A 174 10.05 -4.36 -22.54
C LEU A 174 9.46 -3.90 -23.88
N ALA A 175 10.21 -3.10 -24.66
CA ALA A 175 9.77 -2.66 -25.98
C ALA A 175 9.54 -3.84 -26.93
N CYS A 176 10.46 -4.81 -26.98
CA CYS A 176 10.31 -6.03 -27.79
C CYS A 176 9.10 -6.86 -27.37
N MET A 177 8.80 -6.99 -26.07
CA MET A 177 7.59 -7.68 -25.59
C MET A 177 6.31 -6.93 -26.01
N LEU A 178 6.29 -5.60 -25.95
CA LEU A 178 5.15 -4.82 -26.42
C LEU A 178 4.95 -4.95 -27.92
N LEU A 179 6.02 -4.87 -28.71
CA LEU A 179 5.98 -5.07 -30.17
C LEU A 179 5.50 -6.48 -30.54
N LEU A 180 5.85 -7.49 -29.74
CA LEU A 180 5.33 -8.84 -29.87
C LEU A 180 3.80 -8.90 -29.68
N GLU A 181 3.24 -8.13 -28.75
CA GLU A 181 1.78 -7.95 -28.55
C GLU A 181 1.09 -7.33 -29.79
N ARG A 182 1.88 -6.72 -30.69
CA ARG A 182 1.43 -6.16 -31.97
C ARG A 182 1.81 -7.01 -33.18
N GLY A 183 2.32 -8.23 -32.94
CA GLY A 183 2.63 -9.20 -33.98
C GLY A 183 4.04 -9.10 -34.57
N ASP A 184 4.90 -8.19 -34.08
CA ASP A 184 6.30 -8.12 -34.51
C ASP A 184 7.15 -9.17 -33.80
N GLN A 185 7.30 -10.32 -34.45
CA GLN A 185 8.12 -11.43 -33.98
C GLN A 185 9.63 -11.19 -34.13
N ASN A 186 10.05 -10.25 -34.98
CA ASN A 186 11.47 -10.06 -35.30
C ASN A 186 12.21 -9.35 -34.16
N ALA A 187 11.58 -8.35 -33.54
CA ALA A 187 12.14 -7.65 -32.39
C ALA A 187 12.48 -8.62 -31.25
N TRP A 188 11.57 -9.54 -30.94
CA TRP A 188 11.78 -10.56 -29.92
C TRP A 188 12.94 -11.52 -30.27
N LYS A 189 13.01 -12.02 -31.52
CA LYS A 189 14.12 -12.90 -31.95
C LYS A 189 15.48 -12.23 -31.79
N ASN A 190 15.59 -10.95 -32.14
CA ASN A 190 16.83 -10.20 -31.98
C ASN A 190 17.20 -10.03 -30.50
N LEU A 191 16.21 -9.75 -29.64
CA LEU A 191 16.42 -9.70 -28.19
C LEU A 191 16.93 -11.04 -27.65
N GLN A 192 16.41 -12.18 -28.10
CA GLN A 192 16.88 -13.49 -27.65
C GLN A 192 18.37 -13.72 -27.94
N VAL A 193 18.87 -13.22 -29.07
CA VAL A 193 20.31 -13.25 -29.38
C VAL A 193 21.09 -12.38 -28.40
N LYS A 194 20.61 -11.15 -28.11
CA LYS A 194 21.23 -10.25 -27.12
C LYS A 194 21.25 -10.90 -25.73
N ILE A 195 20.15 -11.49 -25.28
CA ILE A 195 20.07 -12.18 -23.98
C ILE A 195 21.11 -13.30 -23.91
N LYS A 196 21.18 -14.18 -24.91
CA LYS A 196 22.14 -15.30 -24.93
C LYS A 196 23.61 -14.86 -24.92
N SER A 197 23.90 -13.61 -25.28
CA SER A 197 25.25 -13.05 -25.23
C SER A 197 25.67 -12.54 -23.84
N LEU A 198 24.72 -12.38 -22.91
CA LEU A 198 24.99 -11.95 -21.54
C LEU A 198 25.55 -13.10 -20.69
N PRO A 199 26.25 -12.82 -19.58
CA PRO A 199 26.57 -13.84 -18.57
C PRO A 199 25.30 -14.47 -17.97
N GLU A 200 25.36 -15.76 -17.57
CA GLU A 200 24.20 -16.48 -17.02
C GLU A 200 23.47 -15.77 -15.87
N PRO A 201 24.15 -15.14 -14.88
CA PRO A 201 23.46 -14.39 -13.82
C PRO A 201 22.65 -13.20 -14.35
N ASP A 202 23.21 -12.48 -15.33
CA ASP A 202 22.58 -11.30 -15.94
C ASP A 202 21.41 -11.72 -16.84
N GLN A 203 21.51 -12.87 -17.52
CA GLN A 203 20.40 -13.47 -18.25
C GLN A 203 19.21 -13.77 -17.33
N ALA A 204 19.47 -14.47 -16.22
CA ALA A 204 18.44 -14.85 -15.27
C ALA A 204 17.78 -13.61 -14.64
N GLU A 205 18.57 -12.61 -14.26
CA GLU A 205 18.03 -11.37 -13.68
C GLU A 205 17.19 -10.59 -14.69
N LEU A 206 17.66 -10.42 -15.92
CA LEU A 206 16.89 -9.76 -16.99
C LEU A 206 15.59 -10.50 -17.28
N LEU A 207 15.62 -11.82 -17.45
CA LEU A 207 14.41 -12.64 -17.73
C LEU A 207 13.40 -12.59 -16.57
N ARG A 208 13.88 -12.54 -15.33
CA ARG A 208 13.04 -12.33 -14.14
C ARG A 208 12.37 -10.96 -14.19
N GLN A 209 13.09 -9.91 -14.53
CA GLN A 209 12.56 -8.55 -14.65
C GLN A 209 11.55 -8.44 -15.81
N LEU A 210 11.86 -8.99 -16.98
CA LEU A 210 10.95 -9.02 -18.13
C LEU A 210 9.66 -9.80 -17.83
N SER A 211 9.75 -10.92 -17.11
CA SER A 211 8.57 -11.65 -16.65
C SER A 211 7.69 -10.79 -15.74
N ASN A 212 8.29 -10.11 -14.76
CA ASN A 212 7.54 -9.21 -13.88
C ASN A 212 6.91 -8.03 -14.65
N ALA A 213 7.62 -7.47 -15.63
CA ALA A 213 7.11 -6.39 -16.47
C ALA A 213 5.97 -6.86 -17.37
N ALA A 214 6.08 -8.04 -17.98
CA ALA A 214 4.99 -8.64 -18.76
C ALA A 214 3.72 -8.81 -17.91
N ARG A 215 3.86 -9.29 -16.67
CA ARG A 215 2.74 -9.37 -15.71
C ARG A 215 2.17 -7.99 -15.36
N GLN A 216 3.03 -7.03 -15.01
CA GLN A 216 2.61 -5.68 -14.59
C GLN A 216 1.84 -4.96 -15.71
N TYR A 217 2.34 -5.04 -16.94
CA TYR A 217 1.79 -4.33 -18.11
C TYR A 217 0.86 -5.18 -18.97
N ARG A 218 0.51 -6.39 -18.51
CA ARG A 218 -0.45 -7.31 -19.15
C ARG A 218 -0.08 -7.67 -20.60
N ILE A 219 1.18 -8.02 -20.83
CA ILE A 219 1.70 -8.40 -22.15
C ILE A 219 1.54 -9.91 -22.35
N VAL A 220 0.39 -10.33 -22.89
CA VAL A 220 0.01 -11.74 -22.99
C VAL A 220 0.87 -12.49 -24.00
N ALA A 221 1.26 -11.85 -25.10
CA ALA A 221 2.06 -12.46 -26.16
C ALA A 221 3.47 -12.88 -25.67
N ALA A 222 3.96 -12.27 -24.59
CA ALA A 222 5.27 -12.59 -24.01
C ALA A 222 5.27 -13.90 -23.19
N VAL A 223 4.11 -14.45 -22.82
CA VAL A 223 4.01 -15.59 -21.90
C VAL A 223 4.73 -16.84 -22.41
N GLU A 224 4.39 -17.32 -23.60
CA GLU A 224 5.02 -18.53 -24.16
C GLU A 224 6.51 -18.33 -24.46
N PRO A 225 6.95 -17.22 -25.08
CA PRO A 225 8.37 -17.00 -25.32
C PRO A 225 9.22 -16.91 -24.05
N LEU A 226 8.69 -16.33 -22.96
CA LEU A 226 9.37 -16.28 -21.67
C LEU A 226 9.47 -17.68 -21.03
N LEU A 227 8.44 -18.51 -21.16
CA LEU A 227 8.50 -19.91 -20.71
C LEU A 227 9.49 -20.74 -21.53
N GLU A 228 9.58 -20.51 -22.84
CA GLU A 228 10.50 -21.26 -23.70
C GLU A 228 11.96 -20.90 -23.41
N ILE A 229 12.29 -19.61 -23.29
CA ILE A 229 13.68 -19.20 -23.03
C ILE A 229 14.16 -19.59 -21.62
N THR A 230 13.25 -19.76 -20.66
CA THR A 230 13.57 -20.14 -19.27
C THR A 230 13.46 -21.65 -19.01
N LYS A 231 13.11 -22.47 -20.00
CA LYS A 231 12.70 -23.88 -19.79
C LYS A 231 13.74 -24.74 -19.07
N ASP A 232 15.03 -24.48 -19.32
CA ASP A 232 16.15 -25.23 -18.75
C ASP A 232 16.64 -24.65 -17.41
N SER A 233 16.09 -23.49 -17.00
CA SER A 233 16.43 -22.87 -15.72
C SER A 233 15.61 -23.47 -14.57
N THR A 234 16.27 -23.64 -13.43
CA THR A 234 15.62 -23.96 -12.15
C THR A 234 15.56 -22.75 -11.20
N GLY A 235 15.95 -21.57 -11.69
CA GLY A 235 16.12 -20.35 -10.91
C GLY A 235 14.87 -19.48 -10.75
N ALA A 236 15.09 -18.25 -10.30
CA ALA A 236 14.03 -17.26 -10.04
C ALA A 236 13.37 -16.74 -11.33
N ASP A 237 14.10 -16.75 -12.45
CA ASP A 237 13.63 -16.43 -13.79
C ASP A 237 12.55 -17.41 -14.26
N ARG A 238 12.79 -18.72 -14.14
CA ARG A 238 11.78 -19.75 -14.45
C ARG A 238 10.53 -19.58 -13.60
N MET A 239 10.72 -19.32 -12.30
CA MET A 239 9.61 -19.08 -11.38
C MET A 239 8.82 -17.82 -11.74
N ALA A 240 9.48 -16.74 -12.15
CA ALA A 240 8.83 -15.52 -12.61
C ALA A 240 8.03 -15.76 -13.91
N ALA A 241 8.58 -16.54 -14.85
CA ALA A 241 7.88 -16.90 -16.09
C ALA A 241 6.62 -17.74 -15.82
N ILE A 242 6.70 -18.77 -14.95
CA ILE A 242 5.52 -19.57 -14.55
C ILE A 242 4.47 -18.69 -13.86
N THR A 243 4.90 -17.82 -12.93
CA THR A 243 3.98 -16.91 -12.22
C THR A 243 3.30 -15.93 -13.19
N THR A 244 4.02 -15.47 -14.21
CA THR A 244 3.49 -14.60 -15.27
C THR A 244 2.47 -15.34 -16.13
N ALA A 245 2.77 -16.58 -16.53
CA ALA A 245 1.83 -17.45 -17.24
C ALA A 245 0.57 -17.71 -16.42
N MET A 246 0.70 -17.92 -15.10
CA MET A 246 -0.43 -18.07 -14.19
C MET A 246 -1.29 -16.81 -14.08
N ALA A 247 -0.71 -15.62 -14.22
CA ALA A 247 -1.45 -14.36 -14.15
C ALA A 247 -2.16 -14.01 -15.47
N LEU A 248 -1.52 -14.27 -16.61
CA LEU A 248 -1.98 -13.80 -17.93
C LEU A 248 -2.66 -14.88 -18.79
N SER A 249 -2.34 -16.16 -18.57
CA SER A 249 -2.94 -17.30 -19.27
C SER A 249 -3.16 -18.49 -18.31
N PRO A 250 -3.96 -18.32 -17.24
CA PRO A 250 -4.06 -19.31 -16.15
C PRO A 250 -4.58 -20.68 -16.60
N LYS A 251 -5.53 -20.73 -17.55
CA LYS A 251 -6.28 -21.95 -17.89
C LYS A 251 -5.51 -22.95 -18.77
N VAL A 252 -4.65 -22.43 -19.64
CA VAL A 252 -4.00 -23.24 -20.68
C VAL A 252 -2.50 -23.29 -20.41
N VAL A 253 -1.80 -22.18 -20.64
CA VAL A 253 -0.33 -22.14 -20.60
C VAL A 253 0.18 -22.19 -19.17
N GLY A 254 -0.39 -21.37 -18.27
CA GLY A 254 -0.02 -21.33 -16.86
C GLY A 254 -0.23 -22.68 -16.16
N ARG A 255 -1.44 -23.24 -16.26
CA ARG A 255 -1.77 -24.56 -15.71
C ARG A 255 -0.78 -25.63 -16.19
N ALA A 256 -0.53 -25.71 -17.49
CA ALA A 256 0.37 -26.72 -18.06
C ALA A 256 1.80 -26.59 -17.49
N ALA A 257 2.38 -25.39 -17.53
CA ALA A 257 3.73 -25.14 -17.06
C ALA A 257 3.89 -25.44 -15.55
N LEU A 258 2.90 -25.07 -14.74
CA LEU A 258 2.91 -25.34 -13.31
C LEU A 258 2.80 -26.85 -13.00
N LEU A 259 1.87 -27.56 -13.65
CA LEU A 259 1.71 -29.00 -13.42
C LEU A 259 2.94 -29.79 -13.89
N GLU A 260 3.58 -29.38 -14.97
CA GLU A 260 4.87 -29.95 -15.39
C GLU A 260 5.93 -29.76 -14.31
N ARG A 261 6.02 -28.57 -13.70
CA ARG A 261 6.96 -28.28 -12.62
C ARG A 261 6.72 -29.13 -11.37
N ILE A 262 5.47 -29.40 -11.02
CA ILE A 262 5.11 -30.33 -9.91
C ILE A 262 5.59 -31.75 -10.21
N LYS A 263 5.48 -32.20 -11.47
CA LYS A 263 5.89 -33.55 -11.88
C LYS A 263 7.40 -33.71 -11.91
N SER A 264 8.14 -32.71 -12.38
CA SER A 264 9.60 -32.75 -12.49
C SER A 264 10.31 -32.62 -11.15
N ASP A 265 9.72 -31.91 -10.19
CA ASP A 265 10.33 -31.61 -8.89
C ASP A 265 9.32 -31.82 -7.75
N ARG A 266 9.47 -32.92 -7.02
CA ARG A 266 8.61 -33.30 -5.88
C ARG A 266 9.15 -32.81 -4.54
N SER A 267 10.13 -31.92 -4.51
CA SER A 267 10.66 -31.38 -3.26
C SER A 267 9.57 -30.61 -2.48
N GLN A 268 9.63 -30.68 -1.15
CA GLN A 268 8.65 -30.03 -0.27
C GLN A 268 8.50 -28.53 -0.57
N LYS A 269 9.63 -27.85 -0.82
CA LYS A 269 9.67 -26.43 -1.17
C LYS A 269 8.92 -26.15 -2.48
N ASN A 270 9.18 -26.95 -3.52
CA ASN A 270 8.52 -26.77 -4.83
C ASN A 270 7.02 -27.03 -4.72
N LEU A 271 6.60 -28.11 -4.05
CA LEU A 271 5.19 -28.43 -3.87
C LEU A 271 4.43 -27.33 -3.10
N ALA A 272 5.03 -26.78 -2.04
CA ALA A 272 4.42 -25.68 -1.29
C ALA A 272 4.29 -24.42 -2.16
N GLN A 273 5.34 -24.06 -2.92
CA GLN A 273 5.31 -22.89 -3.80
C GLN A 273 4.29 -23.05 -4.94
N MET A 274 4.27 -24.21 -5.61
CA MET A 274 3.31 -24.50 -6.68
C MET A 274 1.89 -24.55 -6.15
N GLY A 275 1.67 -25.18 -4.98
CA GLY A 275 0.36 -25.25 -4.35
C GLY A 275 -0.21 -23.86 -4.02
N LEU A 276 0.63 -22.92 -3.57
CA LEU A 276 0.20 -21.55 -3.28
C LEU A 276 -0.21 -20.83 -4.56
N LEU A 277 0.54 -21.00 -5.64
CA LEU A 277 0.18 -20.48 -6.97
C LEU A 277 -1.13 -21.10 -7.49
N MET A 278 -1.34 -22.41 -7.26
CA MET A 278 -2.59 -23.09 -7.62
C MET A 278 -3.78 -22.52 -6.87
N LEU A 279 -3.66 -22.38 -5.55
CA LEU A 279 -4.70 -21.80 -4.70
C LEU A 279 -5.05 -20.37 -5.13
N SER A 280 -4.04 -19.55 -5.37
CA SER A 280 -4.18 -18.13 -5.75
C SER A 280 -4.80 -17.95 -7.15
N SER A 281 -4.77 -18.98 -8.00
CA SER A 281 -5.39 -18.93 -9.34
C SER A 281 -6.88 -19.27 -9.27
N GLN A 282 -7.74 -18.26 -9.46
CA GLN A 282 -9.20 -18.40 -9.31
C GLN A 282 -9.86 -19.35 -10.32
N GLU A 283 -9.35 -19.44 -11.55
CA GLU A 283 -10.00 -20.20 -12.63
C GLU A 283 -9.07 -21.16 -13.38
N GLY A 284 -7.81 -21.31 -12.93
CA GLY A 284 -6.79 -22.05 -13.67
C GLY A 284 -6.74 -23.55 -13.41
N PHE A 285 -7.31 -24.06 -12.32
CA PHE A 285 -7.15 -25.45 -11.88
C PHE A 285 -8.48 -26.11 -11.54
N GLN A 286 -8.54 -27.42 -11.78
CA GLN A 286 -9.64 -28.29 -11.40
C GLN A 286 -9.39 -28.93 -10.03
N ALA A 287 -10.43 -29.44 -9.37
CA ALA A 287 -10.30 -30.10 -8.07
C ALA A 287 -9.27 -31.25 -8.10
N ASP A 288 -9.27 -32.06 -9.16
CA ASP A 288 -8.33 -33.19 -9.32
C ASP A 288 -6.87 -32.75 -9.46
N ASP A 289 -6.60 -31.53 -9.93
CA ASP A 289 -5.23 -31.03 -10.03
C ASP A 289 -4.57 -30.94 -8.66
N PHE A 290 -5.34 -30.58 -7.63
CA PHE A 290 -4.85 -30.44 -6.26
C PHE A 290 -4.47 -31.78 -5.63
N ALA A 291 -4.95 -32.91 -6.15
CA ALA A 291 -4.50 -34.24 -5.70
C ALA A 291 -2.99 -34.43 -5.93
N GLN A 292 -2.42 -33.76 -6.93
CA GLN A 292 -0.98 -33.82 -7.19
C GLN A 292 -0.15 -33.21 -6.06
N LEU A 293 -0.70 -32.36 -5.18
CA LEU A 293 0.05 -31.78 -4.05
C LEU A 293 0.23 -32.77 -2.89
N ARG A 294 -0.63 -33.79 -2.78
CA ARG A 294 -0.67 -34.70 -1.63
C ARG A 294 0.61 -35.51 -1.50
N ASN A 295 1.17 -35.55 -0.29
CA ASN A 295 2.36 -36.32 0.05
C ASN A 295 2.45 -36.70 1.55
N GLY A 296 1.37 -36.46 2.32
CA GLY A 296 1.32 -36.72 3.76
C GLY A 296 1.80 -35.58 4.65
N ASP A 297 2.37 -34.51 4.10
CA ASP A 297 2.73 -33.31 4.88
C ASP A 297 1.46 -32.50 5.25
N PRO A 298 1.28 -32.09 6.52
CA PRO A 298 0.06 -31.41 6.97
C PRO A 298 -0.29 -30.14 6.17
N LEU A 299 0.71 -29.34 5.79
CA LEU A 299 0.49 -28.11 5.03
C LEU A 299 0.02 -28.43 3.61
N LEU A 300 0.69 -29.37 2.93
CA LEU A 300 0.33 -29.76 1.56
C LEU A 300 -1.03 -30.47 1.51
N GLU A 301 -1.37 -31.29 2.50
CA GLU A 301 -2.70 -31.90 2.62
C GLU A 301 -3.79 -30.84 2.85
N ALA A 302 -3.51 -29.81 3.66
CA ALA A 302 -4.45 -28.70 3.88
C ALA A 302 -4.64 -27.86 2.61
N MET A 303 -3.55 -27.56 1.88
CA MET A 303 -3.60 -26.87 0.59
C MET A 303 -4.38 -27.65 -0.47
N ALA A 304 -4.14 -28.95 -0.57
CA ALA A 304 -4.89 -29.82 -1.48
C ALA A 304 -6.38 -29.83 -1.13
N THR A 305 -6.71 -29.95 0.15
CA THR A 305 -8.09 -30.00 0.65
C THR A 305 -8.83 -28.69 0.43
N ALA A 306 -8.19 -27.55 0.72
CA ALA A 306 -8.74 -26.23 0.44
C ALA A 306 -8.96 -26.00 -1.06
N GLY A 307 -7.99 -26.38 -1.90
CA GLY A 307 -8.11 -26.27 -3.35
C GLY A 307 -9.28 -27.08 -3.92
N VAL A 308 -9.45 -28.32 -3.46
CA VAL A 308 -10.60 -29.17 -3.82
C VAL A 308 -11.91 -28.51 -3.39
N ALA A 309 -12.02 -28.07 -2.13
CA ALA A 309 -13.24 -27.46 -1.61
C ALA A 309 -13.62 -26.19 -2.39
N MET A 310 -12.63 -25.34 -2.71
CA MET A 310 -12.83 -24.09 -3.46
C MET A 310 -13.16 -24.28 -4.95
N ARG A 311 -13.02 -25.50 -5.49
CA ARG A 311 -13.32 -25.83 -6.90
C ARG A 311 -14.49 -26.81 -7.05
N THR A 312 -15.02 -27.30 -5.95
CA THR A 312 -16.19 -28.16 -5.94
C THR A 312 -17.44 -27.30 -5.83
N ALA A 313 -18.33 -27.38 -6.83
CA ALA A 313 -19.58 -26.63 -6.82
C ALA A 313 -20.42 -26.99 -5.57
N ASN A 314 -20.96 -25.98 -4.89
CA ASN A 314 -21.81 -26.09 -3.69
C ASN A 314 -21.14 -26.73 -2.45
N ALA A 315 -19.82 -26.93 -2.45
CA ALA A 315 -19.12 -27.30 -1.22
C ALA A 315 -19.01 -26.10 -0.28
N ASP A 316 -19.13 -26.34 1.03
CA ASP A 316 -18.79 -25.34 2.05
C ASP A 316 -17.27 -25.35 2.28
N PRO A 317 -16.53 -24.28 1.90
CA PRO A 317 -15.08 -24.26 2.02
C PRO A 317 -14.61 -23.92 3.44
N LEU A 318 -15.51 -23.57 4.37
CA LEU A 318 -15.15 -23.03 5.68
C LEU A 318 -14.16 -23.92 6.44
N VAL A 319 -14.46 -25.22 6.58
CA VAL A 319 -13.59 -26.16 7.33
C VAL A 319 -12.21 -26.26 6.69
N ALA A 320 -12.15 -26.32 5.36
CA ALA A 320 -10.88 -26.43 4.65
C ALA A 320 -10.03 -25.15 4.74
N LEU A 321 -10.67 -23.98 4.69
CA LEU A 321 -10.00 -22.68 4.85
C LEU A 321 -9.57 -22.44 6.31
N LEU A 322 -10.34 -22.89 7.29
CA LEU A 322 -9.92 -22.90 8.69
C LEU A 322 -8.69 -23.79 8.89
N GLY A 323 -8.64 -24.96 8.25
CA GLY A 323 -7.45 -25.82 8.26
C GLY A 323 -6.19 -25.13 7.73
N LEU A 324 -6.31 -24.27 6.70
CA LEU A 324 -5.18 -23.45 6.22
C LEU A 324 -4.71 -22.43 7.25
N LEU A 325 -5.63 -21.83 8.00
CA LEU A 325 -5.30 -20.92 9.08
C LEU A 325 -4.66 -21.70 10.25
N GLU A 326 -5.22 -22.82 10.67
CA GLU A 326 -4.72 -23.60 11.81
C GLU A 326 -3.28 -24.11 11.62
N ASN A 327 -2.87 -24.39 10.39
CA ASN A 327 -1.48 -24.76 10.07
C ASN A 327 -0.46 -23.64 10.40
N GLY A 328 -0.91 -22.40 10.56
CA GLY A 328 -0.04 -21.27 10.96
C GLY A 328 0.96 -20.83 9.90
N ASN A 329 0.88 -21.36 8.67
CA ASN A 329 1.73 -20.93 7.58
C ASN A 329 1.31 -19.53 7.10
N ARG A 330 2.29 -18.62 7.01
CA ARG A 330 2.07 -17.22 6.63
C ARG A 330 1.42 -17.09 5.26
N TYR A 331 1.94 -17.79 4.25
CA TYR A 331 1.47 -17.64 2.88
C TYR A 331 0.06 -18.21 2.67
N THR A 332 -0.30 -19.30 3.35
CA THR A 332 -1.68 -19.80 3.30
C THR A 332 -2.63 -18.87 4.06
N THR A 333 -2.17 -18.23 5.15
CA THR A 333 -2.95 -17.19 5.85
C THR A 333 -3.19 -15.98 4.94
N GLU A 334 -2.15 -15.48 4.27
CA GLU A 334 -2.26 -14.39 3.29
C GLU A 334 -3.21 -14.78 2.12
N TYR A 335 -3.15 -16.03 1.65
CA TYR A 335 -4.09 -16.54 0.65
C TYR A 335 -5.54 -16.47 1.13
N VAL A 336 -5.85 -17.01 2.32
CA VAL A 336 -7.20 -16.99 2.89
C VAL A 336 -7.70 -15.54 3.00
N LEU A 337 -6.87 -14.62 3.49
CA LEU A 337 -7.19 -13.20 3.57
C LEU A 337 -7.45 -12.57 2.20
N SER A 338 -6.71 -12.96 1.16
CA SER A 338 -6.86 -12.41 -0.19
C SER A 338 -8.18 -12.80 -0.85
N ILE A 339 -8.70 -14.00 -0.56
CA ILE A 339 -9.97 -14.48 -1.13
C ILE A 339 -11.18 -14.12 -0.28
N THR A 340 -10.98 -13.73 0.98
CA THR A 340 -12.08 -13.43 1.90
C THR A 340 -13.11 -12.42 1.36
N PRO A 341 -12.72 -11.35 0.62
CA PRO A 341 -13.68 -10.42 -0.01
C PRO A 341 -14.61 -11.05 -1.06
N THR A 342 -14.27 -12.22 -1.62
CA THR A 342 -15.09 -12.92 -2.62
C THR A 342 -16.00 -13.99 -2.02
N LEU A 343 -15.87 -14.26 -0.72
CA LEU A 343 -16.65 -15.27 0.00
C LEU A 343 -17.96 -14.68 0.55
N PRO A 344 -18.97 -15.53 0.87
CA PRO A 344 -20.17 -15.08 1.55
C PRO A 344 -19.85 -14.34 2.86
N PRO A 345 -20.52 -13.22 3.19
CA PRO A 345 -20.15 -12.37 4.34
C PRO A 345 -20.08 -13.09 5.69
N ALA A 346 -20.96 -14.07 5.93
CA ALA A 346 -20.96 -14.85 7.17
C ALA A 346 -19.69 -15.70 7.32
N LEU A 347 -19.28 -16.36 6.24
CA LEU A 347 -18.07 -17.18 6.17
C LEU A 347 -16.82 -16.30 6.30
N ALA A 348 -16.78 -15.19 5.54
CA ALA A 348 -15.71 -14.21 5.59
C ALA A 348 -15.49 -13.68 7.02
N LYS A 349 -16.56 -13.20 7.67
CA LYS A 349 -16.54 -12.75 9.07
C LYS A 349 -15.97 -13.83 10.00
N GLN A 350 -16.40 -15.09 9.84
CA GLN A 350 -15.94 -16.18 10.69
C GLN A 350 -14.44 -16.46 10.53
N LEU A 351 -13.91 -16.48 9.31
CA LEU A 351 -12.48 -16.67 9.05
C LEU A 351 -11.65 -15.56 9.67
N LEU A 352 -12.05 -14.30 9.44
CA LEU A 352 -11.34 -13.11 9.94
C LEU A 352 -11.31 -13.06 11.47
N LEU A 353 -12.45 -13.29 12.12
CA LEU A 353 -12.52 -13.32 13.58
C LEU A 353 -11.73 -14.50 14.16
N THR A 354 -11.72 -15.65 13.49
CA THR A 354 -10.95 -16.82 13.95
C THR A 354 -9.46 -16.56 13.88
N LEU A 355 -8.98 -15.93 12.79
CA LEU A 355 -7.60 -15.50 12.67
C LEU A 355 -7.21 -14.56 13.81
N LEU A 356 -7.98 -13.49 14.06
CA LEU A 356 -7.66 -12.56 15.14
C LEU A 356 -7.68 -13.24 16.51
N LYS A 357 -8.67 -14.09 16.79
CA LYS A 357 -8.72 -14.86 18.05
C LYS A 357 -7.51 -15.78 18.23
N ARG A 358 -7.05 -16.47 17.17
CA ARG A 358 -5.83 -17.27 17.22
C ARG A 358 -4.61 -16.41 17.59
N LEU A 359 -4.50 -15.23 16.99
CA LEU A 359 -3.41 -14.29 17.30
C LEU A 359 -3.49 -13.76 18.74
N THR A 360 -4.68 -13.68 19.34
CA THR A 360 -4.84 -13.28 20.75
C THR A 360 -4.39 -14.34 21.76
N GLN A 361 -4.35 -15.61 21.36
CA GLN A 361 -3.95 -16.71 22.24
C GLN A 361 -2.43 -16.82 22.40
N ALA A 362 -1.65 -16.21 21.49
CA ALA A 362 -0.21 -16.09 21.62
C ALA A 362 0.15 -14.96 22.61
N LYS A 363 1.32 -15.05 23.26
CA LYS A 363 1.87 -13.97 24.11
C LYS A 363 2.37 -12.80 23.22
N GLY A 364 1.44 -12.12 22.56
CA GLY A 364 1.72 -11.07 21.57
C GLY A 364 1.52 -11.53 20.12
N ILE A 365 1.46 -10.56 19.22
CA ILE A 365 1.43 -10.73 17.77
C ILE A 365 2.89 -10.75 17.29
N ARG A 366 3.32 -11.89 16.73
CA ARG A 366 4.63 -11.96 16.09
C ARG A 366 4.68 -10.97 14.92
N ASN A 367 5.83 -10.35 14.67
CA ASN A 367 6.00 -9.41 13.54
C ASN A 367 5.51 -9.97 12.20
N GLU A 368 5.68 -11.28 11.98
CA GLU A 368 5.21 -11.98 10.77
C GLU A 368 3.68 -12.07 10.64
N ASP A 369 2.94 -12.01 11.75
CA ASP A 369 1.48 -12.06 11.80
C ASP A 369 0.84 -10.66 11.76
N GLN A 370 1.61 -9.59 11.95
CA GLN A 370 1.10 -8.22 12.05
C GLN A 370 0.38 -7.77 10.76
N ILE A 371 0.95 -8.04 9.59
CA ILE A 371 0.32 -7.73 8.30
C ILE A 371 -1.01 -8.48 8.15
N SER A 372 -1.06 -9.75 8.56
CA SER A 372 -2.27 -10.56 8.50
C SER A 372 -3.36 -10.00 9.42
N ALA A 373 -2.98 -9.55 10.63
CA ALA A 373 -3.89 -8.90 11.55
C ALA A 373 -4.42 -7.56 11.01
N LEU A 374 -3.55 -6.70 10.46
CA LEU A 374 -3.94 -5.43 9.84
C LEU A 374 -4.96 -5.63 8.72
N LEU A 375 -4.69 -6.55 7.80
CA LEU A 375 -5.60 -6.88 6.69
C LEU A 375 -6.93 -7.45 7.21
N ALA A 376 -6.88 -8.29 8.25
CA ALA A 376 -8.10 -8.87 8.81
C ALA A 376 -9.00 -7.81 9.45
N VAL A 377 -8.42 -6.90 10.24
CA VAL A 377 -9.13 -5.78 10.84
C VAL A 377 -9.69 -4.87 9.76
N GLN A 378 -8.91 -4.54 8.73
CA GLN A 378 -9.35 -3.67 7.64
C GLN A 378 -10.59 -4.22 6.94
N GLN A 379 -10.64 -5.54 6.72
CA GLN A 379 -11.81 -6.20 6.14
C GLN A 379 -13.00 -6.24 7.10
N LEU A 380 -12.78 -6.53 8.39
CA LEU A 380 -13.85 -6.53 9.40
C LEU A 380 -14.47 -5.15 9.61
N LEU A 381 -13.69 -4.07 9.56
CA LEU A 381 -14.21 -2.70 9.68
C LEU A 381 -15.16 -2.33 8.54
N ARG A 382 -15.04 -2.96 7.37
CA ARG A 382 -15.97 -2.80 6.24
C ARG A 382 -17.25 -3.64 6.38
N MET A 383 -17.39 -4.40 7.47
CA MET A 383 -18.52 -5.28 7.76
C MET A 383 -19.25 -4.81 9.01
N PRO A 384 -20.29 -3.96 8.92
CA PRO A 384 -21.02 -3.46 10.08
C PRO A 384 -21.51 -4.56 11.03
N GLN A 385 -21.95 -5.68 10.47
CA GLN A 385 -22.39 -6.86 11.21
C GLN A 385 -21.30 -7.56 12.02
N ALA A 386 -20.03 -7.16 11.90
CA ALA A 386 -18.90 -7.71 12.64
C ALA A 386 -18.33 -6.73 13.69
N HIS A 387 -18.84 -5.50 13.76
CA HIS A 387 -18.31 -4.45 14.64
C HIS A 387 -18.50 -4.79 16.11
N GLU A 388 -19.61 -5.40 16.50
CA GLU A 388 -19.83 -5.81 17.89
C GLU A 388 -18.84 -6.87 18.35
N GLU A 389 -18.60 -7.90 17.54
CA GLU A 389 -17.61 -8.93 17.87
C GLU A 389 -16.19 -8.38 17.87
N LEU A 390 -15.85 -7.49 16.93
CA LEU A 390 -14.55 -6.82 16.93
C LEU A 390 -14.39 -5.94 18.17
N LEU A 391 -15.43 -5.19 18.57
CA LEU A 391 -15.41 -4.36 19.77
C LEU A 391 -15.19 -5.22 21.02
N ASN A 392 -15.94 -6.32 21.15
CA ASN A 392 -15.80 -7.25 22.25
C ASN A 392 -14.39 -7.84 22.31
N LEU A 393 -13.83 -8.23 21.16
CA LEU A 393 -12.47 -8.73 21.07
C LEU A 393 -11.46 -7.66 21.54
N THR A 394 -11.60 -6.42 21.10
CA THR A 394 -10.71 -5.31 21.49
C THR A 394 -10.78 -5.04 22.99
N LEU A 395 -11.98 -4.92 23.56
CA LEU A 395 -12.17 -4.60 24.98
C LEU A 395 -11.68 -5.72 25.90
N GLN A 396 -11.85 -6.99 25.51
CA GLN A 396 -11.33 -8.14 26.26
C GLN A 396 -9.80 -8.19 26.31
N ASN A 397 -9.14 -7.62 25.31
CA ASN A 397 -7.69 -7.67 25.15
C ASN A 397 -6.97 -6.37 25.52
N ILE A 398 -7.71 -5.32 25.89
CA ILE A 398 -7.18 -3.97 26.14
C ILE A 398 -6.00 -3.92 27.14
N ASN A 399 -6.01 -4.80 28.15
CA ASN A 399 -4.96 -4.89 29.17
C ASN A 399 -4.02 -6.08 28.99
N ASN A 400 -4.37 -7.03 28.11
CA ASN A 400 -3.70 -8.32 27.99
C ASN A 400 -2.88 -8.44 26.70
N ASN A 401 -3.21 -7.66 25.67
CA ASN A 401 -2.57 -7.70 24.37
C ASN A 401 -2.57 -6.30 23.72
N LEU A 402 -1.61 -5.47 24.15
CA LEU A 402 -1.46 -4.10 23.64
C LEU A 402 -1.15 -4.06 22.14
N GLU A 403 -0.40 -5.02 21.62
CA GLU A 403 -0.04 -5.10 20.20
C GLU A 403 -1.28 -5.30 19.31
N LEU A 404 -2.24 -6.11 19.75
CA LEU A 404 -3.53 -6.25 19.06
C LEU A 404 -4.32 -4.95 19.09
N LEU A 405 -4.36 -4.29 20.25
CA LEU A 405 -5.05 -3.00 20.38
C LEU A 405 -4.44 -1.96 19.43
N GLU A 406 -3.11 -1.83 19.42
CA GLU A 406 -2.39 -0.95 18.50
C GLU A 406 -2.68 -1.30 17.05
N THR A 407 -2.62 -2.58 16.68
CA THR A 407 -2.95 -3.05 15.33
C THR A 407 -4.37 -2.65 14.92
N ILE A 408 -5.36 -2.88 15.79
CA ILE A 408 -6.76 -2.53 15.51
C ILE A 408 -6.89 -1.00 15.35
N MET A 409 -6.30 -0.25 16.29
CA MET A 409 -6.47 1.20 16.31
C MET A 409 -5.68 1.92 15.22
N SER A 410 -4.54 1.39 14.77
CA SER A 410 -3.84 1.90 13.59
C SER A 410 -4.73 1.81 12.35
N VAL A 411 -5.37 0.66 12.11
CA VAL A 411 -6.29 0.51 10.96
C VAL A 411 -7.52 1.42 11.10
N VAL A 412 -8.06 1.57 12.31
CA VAL A 412 -9.16 2.53 12.55
C VAL A 412 -8.70 3.95 12.22
N GLY A 413 -7.57 4.38 12.77
CA GLY A 413 -7.01 5.72 12.60
C GLY A 413 -6.68 6.05 11.15
N ASP A 414 -6.22 5.07 10.36
CA ASP A 414 -5.91 5.22 8.93
C ASP A 414 -7.17 5.25 8.04
N SER A 415 -8.30 4.74 8.52
CA SER A 415 -9.52 4.66 7.73
C SER A 415 -10.22 6.02 7.58
N SER A 416 -10.81 6.22 6.41
CA SER A 416 -11.69 7.35 6.08
C SER A 416 -13.12 6.93 5.69
N ASN A 417 -13.44 5.63 5.75
CA ASN A 417 -14.77 5.12 5.39
C ASN A 417 -15.78 5.24 6.55
N GLN A 418 -17.08 5.23 6.20
CA GLN A 418 -18.17 5.44 7.15
C GLN A 418 -18.32 4.28 8.14
N GLU A 419 -18.08 3.04 7.71
CA GLU A 419 -18.21 1.85 8.55
C GLU A 419 -17.14 1.86 9.66
N ALA A 420 -15.90 2.19 9.34
CA ALA A 420 -14.85 2.37 10.35
C ALA A 420 -15.16 3.53 11.30
N ALA A 421 -15.79 4.61 10.81
CA ALA A 421 -16.23 5.71 11.67
C ALA A 421 -17.34 5.28 12.64
N GLN A 422 -18.25 4.39 12.23
CA GLN A 422 -19.24 3.79 13.14
C GLN A 422 -18.55 3.00 14.24
N PHE A 423 -17.60 2.13 13.89
CA PHE A 423 -16.79 1.40 14.87
C PHE A 423 -16.01 2.34 15.80
N ALA A 424 -15.36 3.38 15.24
CA ALA A 424 -14.63 4.38 16.00
C ALA A 424 -15.55 5.09 17.02
N ARG A 425 -16.79 5.42 16.63
CA ARG A 425 -17.78 5.99 17.55
C ARG A 425 -18.17 5.03 18.67
N MET A 426 -18.30 3.73 18.37
CA MET A 426 -18.64 2.71 19.38
C MET A 426 -17.54 2.51 20.43
N ILE A 427 -16.26 2.70 20.05
CA ILE A 427 -15.11 2.43 20.91
C ILE A 427 -14.55 3.68 21.62
N ARG A 428 -14.89 4.88 21.14
CA ARG A 428 -14.57 6.16 21.80
C ARG A 428 -14.86 6.10 23.30
N THR A 429 -14.01 6.75 24.08
CA THR A 429 -14.03 6.83 25.56
C THR A 429 -13.82 5.52 26.31
N LYS A 430 -13.66 4.38 25.62
CA LYS A 430 -13.40 3.07 26.23
C LYS A 430 -11.92 2.66 26.17
N LEU A 431 -11.08 3.46 25.51
CA LEU A 431 -9.67 3.17 25.26
C LEU A 431 -8.73 4.11 26.03
N PRO A 432 -7.46 3.70 26.22
CA PRO A 432 -6.39 4.63 26.56
C PRO A 432 -6.30 5.78 25.55
N ARG A 433 -5.70 6.88 25.99
CA ARG A 433 -5.61 8.14 25.24
C ARG A 433 -5.16 7.99 23.78
N HIS A 434 -4.18 7.12 23.52
CA HIS A 434 -3.69 6.86 22.16
C HIS A 434 -4.78 6.29 21.24
N GLY A 435 -5.42 5.19 21.65
CA GLY A 435 -6.52 4.60 20.88
C GLY A 435 -7.71 5.55 20.74
N ASP A 436 -8.04 6.29 21.80
CA ASP A 436 -9.14 7.27 21.77
C ASP A 436 -8.88 8.43 20.79
N SER A 437 -7.61 8.82 20.63
CA SER A 437 -7.16 9.83 19.66
C SER A 437 -7.23 9.32 18.23
N LEU A 438 -6.82 8.07 17.97
CA LEU A 438 -6.95 7.43 16.65
C LEU A 438 -8.43 7.24 16.25
N ALA A 439 -9.30 6.89 17.20
CA ALA A 439 -10.74 6.83 16.96
C ALA A 439 -11.32 8.20 16.59
N LEU A 440 -10.91 9.27 17.28
CA LEU A 440 -11.33 10.63 16.92
C LEU A 440 -10.81 11.05 15.54
N LEU A 441 -9.56 10.69 15.19
CA LEU A 441 -9.00 10.97 13.87
C LEU A 441 -9.80 10.27 12.77
N ALA A 442 -10.20 9.01 12.97
CA ALA A 442 -11.03 8.26 12.02
C ALA A 442 -12.40 8.93 11.80
N LEU A 443 -13.05 9.40 12.87
CA LEU A 443 -14.30 10.16 12.79
C LEU A 443 -14.13 11.44 11.97
N ALA A 444 -13.04 12.17 12.23
CA ALA A 444 -12.71 13.41 11.53
C ALA A 444 -12.49 13.16 10.03
N LYS A 445 -11.72 12.13 9.66
CA LYS A 445 -11.43 11.73 8.27
C LYS A 445 -12.69 11.33 7.49
N ALA A 446 -13.60 10.60 8.13
CA ALA A 446 -14.86 10.20 7.50
C ALA A 446 -15.89 11.35 7.37
N SER A 447 -15.49 12.60 7.63
CA SER A 447 -16.37 13.78 7.57
C SER A 447 -17.63 13.63 8.44
N THR A 448 -17.51 12.88 9.55
CA THR A 448 -18.61 12.71 10.50
C THR A 448 -18.74 13.98 11.34
N PRO A 449 -19.95 14.50 11.62
CA PRO A 449 -20.11 15.62 12.54
C PRO A 449 -19.42 15.36 13.89
N LEU A 450 -18.55 16.29 14.28
CA LEU A 450 -17.86 16.29 15.57
C LEU A 450 -18.53 17.29 16.51
N THR A 451 -18.61 16.93 17.79
CA THR A 451 -19.03 17.87 18.84
C THR A 451 -17.97 18.95 19.08
N ALA A 452 -18.33 20.06 19.72
CA ALA A 452 -17.37 21.12 20.05
C ALA A 452 -16.19 20.61 20.92
N ALA A 453 -16.46 19.67 21.83
CA ALA A 453 -15.42 19.03 22.65
C ALA A 453 -14.49 18.15 21.79
N GLU A 454 -15.04 17.41 20.84
CA GLU A 454 -14.26 16.59 19.90
C GLU A 454 -13.39 17.45 18.98
N VAL A 455 -13.88 18.61 18.52
CA VAL A 455 -13.06 19.56 17.74
C VAL A 455 -11.91 20.12 18.59
N GLN A 456 -12.15 20.44 19.86
CA GLN A 456 -11.10 20.89 20.77
C GLN A 456 -10.06 19.79 21.06
N GLU A 457 -10.51 18.54 21.19
CA GLU A 457 -9.65 17.37 21.35
C GLU A 457 -8.80 17.13 20.09
N LEU A 458 -9.40 17.25 18.89
CA LEU A 458 -8.69 17.15 17.62
C LEU A 458 -7.59 18.22 17.50
N GLY A 459 -7.87 19.46 17.92
CA GLY A 459 -6.86 20.52 18.01
C GLY A 459 -5.75 20.18 19.01
N SER A 460 -6.07 19.51 20.12
CA SER A 460 -5.07 19.03 21.06
C SER A 460 -4.19 17.93 20.46
N ILE A 461 -4.75 17.06 19.60
CA ILE A 461 -3.98 16.04 18.85
C ILE A 461 -3.02 16.72 17.87
N ALA A 462 -3.51 17.71 17.10
CA ALA A 462 -2.69 18.52 16.21
C ALA A 462 -1.50 19.19 16.94
N SER A 463 -1.68 19.56 18.20
CA SER A 463 -0.64 20.12 19.05
C SER A 463 0.34 19.10 19.67
N GLY A 464 0.23 17.81 19.34
CA GLY A 464 1.08 16.74 19.88
C GLY A 464 0.52 16.10 21.14
N GLY A 465 -0.72 16.45 21.52
CA GLY A 465 -1.49 15.67 22.47
C GLY A 465 -1.92 14.33 21.85
N GLY A 466 -2.39 13.41 22.69
CA GLY A 466 -2.95 12.14 22.19
C GLY A 466 -1.95 11.00 22.00
N ASN A 467 -0.64 11.28 22.05
CA ASN A 467 0.42 10.27 21.87
C ASN A 467 0.32 9.53 20.52
N VAL A 468 0.00 10.26 19.44
CA VAL A 468 -0.02 9.74 18.07
C VAL A 468 1.29 10.06 17.34
N ASP A 469 1.56 9.36 16.25
CA ASP A 469 2.73 9.59 15.41
C ASP A 469 2.61 10.90 14.60
N ASP A 470 3.73 11.35 14.01
CA ASP A 470 3.83 12.58 13.22
C ASP A 470 2.85 12.62 12.03
N LEU A 471 2.54 11.48 11.41
CA LEU A 471 1.65 11.40 10.25
C LEU A 471 0.19 11.61 10.67
N SER A 472 -0.21 10.97 11.77
CA SER A 472 -1.52 11.20 12.40
C SER A 472 -1.66 12.63 12.90
N GLN A 473 -0.60 13.20 13.48
CA GLN A 473 -0.61 14.57 13.98
C GLN A 473 -0.83 15.61 12.87
N ILE A 474 -0.14 15.48 11.73
CA ILE A 474 -0.30 16.45 10.63
C ILE A 474 -1.68 16.32 9.96
N GLN A 475 -2.24 15.11 9.87
CA GLN A 475 -3.62 14.92 9.41
C GLN A 475 -4.62 15.56 10.37
N ALA A 476 -4.44 15.38 11.68
CA ALA A 476 -5.25 16.04 12.70
C ALA A 476 -5.17 17.58 12.59
N ALA A 477 -4.00 18.13 12.28
CA ALA A 477 -3.83 19.57 12.05
C ALA A 477 -4.68 20.08 10.89
N TRP A 478 -4.63 19.42 9.73
CA TRP A 478 -5.47 19.79 8.58
C TRP A 478 -6.97 19.67 8.89
N LEU A 479 -7.38 18.52 9.45
CA LEU A 479 -8.78 18.26 9.77
C LEU A 479 -9.30 19.26 10.82
N TYR A 480 -8.51 19.60 11.83
CA TYR A 480 -8.88 20.63 12.81
C TYR A 480 -9.18 21.97 12.14
N LEU A 481 -8.32 22.42 11.22
CA LEU A 481 -8.55 23.67 10.48
C LEU A 481 -9.87 23.64 9.70
N LYS A 482 -10.18 22.51 9.07
CA LYS A 482 -11.42 22.29 8.32
C LYS A 482 -12.66 22.28 9.22
N TYR A 483 -12.65 21.57 10.34
CA TYR A 483 -13.77 21.58 11.28
C TYR A 483 -14.00 22.96 11.92
N CYS A 484 -12.93 23.76 12.07
CA CYS A 484 -13.00 25.15 12.50
C CYS A 484 -13.39 26.13 11.38
N LYS A 485 -13.47 25.70 10.11
CA LYS A 485 -13.72 26.54 8.93
C LYS A 485 -12.67 27.65 8.75
N ARG A 486 -11.41 27.35 9.07
CA ARG A 486 -10.26 28.27 9.00
C ARG A 486 -9.15 27.79 8.06
N GLU A 487 -9.46 26.83 7.20
CA GLU A 487 -8.53 26.31 6.19
C GLU A 487 -8.07 27.40 5.20
N ASN A 488 -8.97 28.30 4.78
CA ASN A 488 -8.61 29.40 3.86
C ASN A 488 -7.66 30.43 4.49
N ASP A 489 -7.86 30.73 5.78
CA ASP A 489 -6.96 31.60 6.55
C ASP A 489 -5.58 30.96 6.65
N ALA A 490 -5.54 29.66 6.99
CA ALA A 490 -4.30 28.90 7.12
C ALA A 490 -3.54 28.82 5.80
N ILE A 491 -4.22 28.50 4.69
CA ILE A 491 -3.63 28.50 3.33
C ILE A 491 -3.01 29.86 3.04
N SER A 492 -3.76 30.94 3.26
CA SER A 492 -3.28 32.30 3.03
C SER A 492 -2.04 32.64 3.88
N GLN A 493 -1.89 32.06 5.07
CA GLN A 493 -0.72 32.25 5.92
C GLN A 493 0.47 31.37 5.52
N LEU A 494 0.21 30.22 4.90
CA LEU A 494 1.22 29.24 4.50
C LEU A 494 1.83 29.52 3.12
N THR A 495 1.08 30.16 2.22
CA THR A 495 1.50 30.44 0.83
C THR A 495 1.86 31.90 0.58
N ARG A 496 1.94 32.73 1.64
CA ARG A 496 2.55 34.06 1.61
C ARG A 496 4.07 33.91 1.64
#